data_AF-A0A7S4G645-F1
#
_entry.id   AF-A0A7S4G645-F1
#
_cell.length_a   1.000
_cell.length_b   1.000
_cell.length_c   1.000
_cell.angle_alpha   90.00
_cell.angle_beta   90.00
_cell.angle_gamma   90.00
#
_symmetry.space_group_name_H-M   'P 1'
#
loop_
_entity.id
_entity.type
_entity.pdbx_description
1 polymer ?
#
loop_
_entity_poly.entity_id
_entity_poly.type
_entity_poly.pdbx_seq_one_letter_code
_entity_poly.pdbx_strand_id
1 'polypeptide(L)'
;CERWSENSNVLQVILSIQSLVLCAEPYYNEPGYDKQLGSQEGEISSRSYNEQVMRLKLAHLLEMTRSTFPDFAQEVQQHVTRVLPKMYDVVAQLCRPDPPRPPMSPHHKCDAEGLLGL
;
A
#
# COMPACT_ATOMS: atom_id res chain seq x y z
N CYS A 1 -16.33 17.84 -0.84
CA CYS A 1 -15.76 17.17 -2.03
C CYS A 1 -14.68 18.09 -2.57
N GLU A 2 -13.44 17.62 -2.63
CA GLU A 2 -12.35 18.40 -3.19
C GLU A 2 -12.56 18.55 -4.70
N ARG A 3 -12.33 19.75 -5.23
CA ARG A 3 -12.61 20.09 -6.64
C ARG A 3 -11.37 20.68 -7.27
N TRP A 4 -11.17 20.35 -8.55
CA TRP A 4 -10.16 21.00 -9.39
C TRP A 4 -10.41 22.52 -9.45
N SER A 5 -9.34 23.30 -9.40
CA SER A 5 -9.37 24.77 -9.47
C SER A 5 -8.28 25.29 -10.40
N GLU A 6 -8.28 26.59 -10.69
CA GLU A 6 -7.24 27.23 -11.50
C GLU A 6 -5.85 27.17 -10.86
N ASN A 7 -5.78 27.01 -9.53
CA ASN A 7 -4.52 26.82 -8.80
C ASN A 7 -4.04 25.36 -8.78
N SER A 8 -4.85 24.45 -9.32
CA SER A 8 -4.53 23.03 -9.35
C SER A 8 -3.49 22.73 -10.43
N ASN A 9 -2.54 21.83 -10.14
CA ASN A 9 -1.49 21.48 -11.08
C ASN A 9 -1.16 19.98 -11.10
N VAL A 10 -0.45 19.54 -12.15
CA VAL A 10 -0.10 18.13 -12.36
C VAL A 10 0.76 17.58 -11.22
N LEU A 11 1.65 18.39 -10.62
CA LEU A 11 2.46 17.95 -9.49
C LEU A 11 1.57 17.59 -8.28
N GLN A 12 0.55 18.40 -7.98
CA GLN A 12 -0.40 18.09 -6.91
C GLN A 12 -1.16 16.78 -7.17
N VAL A 13 -1.50 16.50 -8.43
CA VAL A 13 -2.14 15.22 -8.80
C VAL A 13 -1.18 14.05 -8.59
N ILE A 14 0.09 14.18 -9.01
CA ILE A 14 1.08 13.13 -8.80
C ILE A 14 1.31 12.89 -7.30
N LEU A 15 1.40 13.96 -6.51
CA LEU A 15 1.56 13.88 -5.06
C LEU A 15 0.34 13.23 -4.39
N SER A 16 -0.88 13.56 -4.82
CA SER A 16 -2.09 12.95 -4.25
C SER A 16 -2.20 11.47 -4.58
N ILE A 17 -1.79 11.04 -5.78
CA ILE A 17 -1.70 9.61 -6.12
C ILE A 17 -0.68 8.91 -5.23
N GLN A 18 0.49 9.52 -5.00
CA GLN A 18 1.52 8.94 -4.15
C GLN A 18 1.10 8.82 -2.68
N SER A 19 0.39 9.81 -2.14
CA SER A 19 0.00 9.82 -0.73
C SER A 19 -1.28 9.04 -0.44
N LEU A 20 -2.27 9.09 -1.34
CA LEU A 20 -3.60 8.54 -1.10
C LEU A 20 -3.80 7.17 -1.75
N VAL A 21 -3.21 6.92 -2.92
CA VAL A 21 -3.45 5.67 -3.66
C VAL A 21 -2.34 4.65 -3.44
N LEU A 22 -1.08 5.09 -3.57
CA LEU A 22 0.10 4.22 -3.47
C LEU A 22 0.63 4.10 -2.04
N CYS A 23 -0.27 4.04 -1.05
CA CYS A 23 0.06 3.95 0.37
C CYS A 23 0.38 2.50 0.81
N ALA A 24 0.84 2.35 2.06
CA ALA A 24 1.24 1.06 2.62
C ALA A 24 0.05 0.14 2.98
N GLU A 25 -1.10 0.73 3.32
CA GLU A 25 -2.30 0.01 3.74
C GLU A 25 -3.53 0.52 2.99
N PRO A 26 -3.62 0.27 1.66
CA PRO A 26 -4.72 0.74 0.81
C PRO A 26 -6.09 0.20 1.23
N TYR A 27 -6.15 -0.87 2.03
CA TYR A 27 -7.39 -1.41 2.60
C TYR A 27 -8.20 -0.34 3.34
N TYR A 28 -7.55 0.53 4.12
CA TYR A 28 -8.24 1.56 4.91
C TYR A 28 -8.69 2.77 4.11
N ASN A 29 -8.35 2.85 2.82
CA ASN A 29 -8.89 3.88 1.94
C ASN A 29 -10.36 3.62 1.59
N GLU A 30 -10.86 2.41 1.87
CA GLU A 30 -12.27 2.08 1.65
C GLU A 30 -13.17 2.81 2.67
N PRO A 31 -14.30 3.39 2.22
CA PRO A 31 -15.19 4.13 3.11
C PRO A 31 -15.65 3.30 4.30
N GLY A 32 -15.36 3.77 5.52
CA GLY A 32 -15.81 3.16 6.77
C GLY A 32 -14.85 2.11 7.35
N TYR A 33 -13.75 1.80 6.67
CA TYR A 33 -12.73 0.86 7.17
C TYR A 33 -11.72 1.54 8.10
N ASP A 34 -11.68 2.87 8.14
CA ASP A 34 -10.94 3.69 9.10
C ASP A 34 -11.22 3.27 10.56
N LYS A 35 -12.44 2.83 10.85
CA LYS A 35 -12.85 2.36 12.19
C LYS A 35 -12.23 1.04 12.59
N GLN A 36 -11.72 0.26 11.63
CA GLN A 36 -11.07 -1.03 11.88
C GLN A 36 -9.57 -0.88 12.10
N LEU A 37 -9.02 0.33 11.97
CA LEU A 37 -7.62 0.60 12.21
C LEU A 37 -7.24 0.25 13.66
N GLY A 38 -6.18 -0.55 13.84
CA GLY A 38 -5.75 -1.06 15.14
C GLY A 38 -6.63 -2.19 15.72
N SER A 39 -7.68 -2.61 15.00
CA SER A 39 -8.42 -3.82 15.35
C SER A 39 -7.73 -5.06 14.77
N GLN A 40 -7.83 -6.18 15.49
CA GLN A 40 -7.25 -7.45 15.03
C GLN A 40 -7.83 -7.89 13.68
N GLU A 41 -9.13 -7.69 13.46
CA GLU A 41 -9.80 -8.04 12.21
C GLU A 41 -9.30 -7.15 11.06
N GLY A 42 -9.21 -5.83 11.28
CA GLY A 42 -8.69 -4.87 10.30
C GLY A 42 -7.26 -5.17 9.89
N GLU A 43 -6.37 -5.53 10.84
CA GLU A 43 -4.99 -5.90 10.53
C GLU A 43 -4.90 -7.16 9.65
N ILE A 44 -5.73 -8.18 9.93
CA ILE A 44 -5.77 -9.42 9.13
C ILE A 44 -6.28 -9.12 7.72
N SER A 45 -7.35 -8.33 7.61
CA SER A 45 -7.92 -7.93 6.32
C SER A 45 -6.96 -7.06 5.51
N SER A 46 -6.31 -6.07 6.13
CA SER A 46 -5.30 -5.21 5.51
C SER A 46 -4.12 -6.03 4.96
N ARG A 47 -3.63 -7.00 5.74
CA ARG A 47 -2.56 -7.91 5.29
C ARG A 47 -2.98 -8.74 4.08
N SER A 48 -4.13 -9.40 4.14
CA SER A 48 -4.63 -10.21 3.02
C SER A 48 -4.86 -9.37 1.77
N TYR A 49 -5.31 -8.13 1.93
CA TYR A 49 -5.43 -7.18 0.83
C TYR A 49 -4.06 -6.85 0.21
N ASN A 50 -3.06 -6.57 1.06
CA ASN A 50 -1.70 -6.27 0.61
C ASN A 50 -1.05 -7.42 -0.15
N GLU A 51 -1.29 -8.68 0.26
CA GLU A 51 -0.82 -9.86 -0.48
C GLU A 51 -1.40 -9.92 -1.89
N GLN A 52 -2.71 -9.64 -2.03
CA GLN A 52 -3.37 -9.62 -3.34
C GLN A 52 -2.83 -8.49 -4.22
N VAL A 53 -2.67 -7.29 -3.66
CA VAL A 53 -2.06 -6.14 -4.36
C VAL A 53 -0.64 -6.46 -4.80
N MET A 54 0.15 -7.12 -3.94
CA MET A 54 1.53 -7.49 -4.25
C MET A 54 1.61 -8.46 -5.43
N ARG A 55 0.70 -9.45 -5.48
CA ARG A 55 0.58 -10.37 -6.62
C ARG A 55 0.27 -9.64 -7.92
N LEU A 56 -0.67 -8.69 -7.89
CA LEU A 56 -1.03 -7.89 -9.06
C LEU A 56 0.12 -6.98 -9.51
N LYS A 57 0.85 -6.36 -8.57
CA LYS A 57 2.06 -5.57 -8.86
C LYS A 57 3.13 -6.41 -9.58
N LEU A 58 3.36 -7.64 -9.12
CA LEU A 58 4.33 -8.55 -9.76
C LEU A 58 3.89 -8.92 -11.17
N ALA A 59 2.62 -9.31 -11.36
CA ALA A 59 2.08 -9.63 -12.67
C ALA A 59 2.22 -8.45 -13.65
N HIS A 60 1.93 -7.23 -13.18
CA HIS A 60 2.08 -6.02 -13.99
C HIS A 60 3.54 -5.75 -14.37
N LEU A 61 4.48 -5.85 -13.44
CA LEU A 61 5.91 -5.66 -13.73
C LEU A 61 6.46 -6.70 -14.71
N LEU A 62 6.01 -7.95 -14.63
CA LEU A 62 6.34 -8.97 -15.62
C LEU A 62 5.77 -8.61 -17.00
N GLU A 63 4.56 -8.08 -17.06
CA GLU A 63 3.98 -7.62 -18.33
C GLU A 63 4.73 -6.42 -18.93
N MET A 64 5.20 -5.50 -18.10
CA MET A 64 6.05 -4.38 -18.55
C MET A 64 7.35 -4.83 -19.21
N THR A 65 7.87 -6.03 -18.91
CA THR A 65 9.04 -6.58 -19.61
C THR A 65 8.73 -7.10 -21.01
N ARG A 66 7.45 -7.36 -21.29
CA ARG A 66 6.95 -7.87 -22.58
C ARG A 66 6.40 -6.73 -23.45
N SER A 67 5.82 -5.71 -22.82
CA SER A 67 5.31 -4.52 -23.49
C SER A 67 6.43 -3.59 -23.92
N THR A 68 6.29 -2.98 -25.10
CA THR A 68 7.22 -1.96 -25.60
C THR A 68 6.64 -0.58 -25.34
N PHE A 69 7.20 0.11 -24.35
CA PHE A 69 7.00 1.56 -24.17
C PHE A 69 8.22 2.26 -24.77
N PRO A 70 8.25 2.55 -26.09
CA PRO A 70 9.47 3.00 -26.76
C PRO A 70 10.05 4.27 -26.13
N ASP A 71 9.20 5.22 -25.76
CA ASP A 71 9.60 6.49 -25.14
C ASP A 71 10.10 6.34 -23.70
N PHE A 72 9.82 5.20 -23.05
CA PHE A 72 10.18 4.91 -21.66
C PHE A 72 10.95 3.60 -21.51
N ALA A 73 11.51 3.07 -22.60
CA ALA A 73 12.04 1.70 -22.63
C ALA A 73 13.22 1.55 -21.65
N GLN A 74 14.06 2.59 -21.58
CA GLN A 74 15.20 2.63 -20.67
C GLN A 74 14.74 2.69 -19.21
N GLU A 75 13.76 3.55 -18.90
CA GLU A 75 13.21 3.76 -17.57
C GLU A 75 12.53 2.51 -17.05
N VAL A 76 11.73 1.85 -17.91
CA VAL A 76 11.07 0.58 -17.61
C VAL A 76 12.09 -0.51 -17.33
N GLN A 77 13.10 -0.67 -18.20
CA GLN A 77 14.14 -1.67 -18.02
C GLN A 77 14.93 -1.45 -16.72
N GLN A 78 15.38 -0.22 -16.47
CA GLN A 78 16.10 0.13 -15.24
C GLN A 78 15.23 -0.10 -14.00
N HIS A 79 13.95 0.26 -14.05
CA HIS A 79 13.02 0.06 -12.96
C HIS A 79 12.84 -1.42 -12.64
N VAL A 80 12.54 -2.25 -13.64
CA VAL A 80 12.33 -3.68 -13.45
C VAL A 80 13.59 -4.34 -12.88
N THR A 81 14.77 -4.07 -13.44
CA THR A 81 16.04 -4.64 -12.96
C THR A 81 16.30 -4.30 -11.49
N ARG A 82 15.95 -3.08 -11.07
CA ARG A 82 16.17 -2.63 -9.68
C ARG A 82 15.12 -3.17 -8.70
N VAL A 83 13.88 -3.31 -9.13
CA VAL A 83 12.73 -3.59 -8.24
C VAL A 83 12.44 -5.08 -8.13
N LEU A 84 12.53 -5.84 -9.22
CA LEU A 84 12.17 -7.26 -9.25
C LEU A 84 12.92 -8.10 -8.18
N PRO A 85 14.24 -7.93 -7.95
CA PRO A 85 14.94 -8.66 -6.90
C PRO A 85 14.41 -8.33 -5.49
N LYS A 86 14.06 -7.07 -5.23
CA LYS A 86 13.53 -6.63 -3.92
C LYS A 86 12.14 -7.19 -3.66
N MET A 87 11.35 -7.39 -4.72
CA MET A 87 10.02 -7.98 -4.58
C MET A 87 10.07 -9.44 -4.15
N TYR A 88 11.15 -10.17 -4.48
CA TYR A 88 11.34 -11.54 -4.00
C TYR A 88 11.38 -11.58 -2.48
N ASP A 89 12.14 -10.67 -1.85
CA ASP A 89 12.25 -10.60 -0.39
C ASP A 89 10.90 -10.26 0.25
N VAL A 90 10.14 -9.35 -0.36
CA VAL A 90 8.80 -8.96 0.11
C VAL A 90 7.82 -10.12 0.01
N VAL A 91 7.79 -10.83 -1.12
CA VAL A 91 6.94 -12.02 -1.29
C VAL A 91 7.35 -13.11 -0.31
N ALA A 92 8.65 -13.34 -0.13
CA ALA A 92 9.15 -14.31 0.83
C ALA A 92 8.74 -13.97 2.27
N GLN A 93 8.66 -12.69 2.64
CA GLN A 93 8.16 -12.25 3.94
C GLN A 93 6.65 -12.46 4.09
N LEU A 94 5.87 -12.14 3.05
CA LEU A 94 4.42 -12.36 3.04
C LEU A 94 4.05 -13.85 3.08
N CYS A 95 4.85 -14.73 2.51
CA CYS A 95 4.62 -16.18 2.55
C CYS A 95 5.05 -16.85 3.87
N ARG A 96 5.67 -16.12 4.82
CA ARG A 96 6.02 -16.71 6.12
C ARG A 96 4.74 -16.93 6.95
N PRO A 97 4.59 -18.09 7.61
CA PRO A 97 3.50 -18.29 8.55
C PRO A 97 3.62 -17.26 9.68
N ASP A 98 2.49 -16.69 10.08
CA ASP A 98 2.46 -15.72 11.18
C ASP A 98 3.05 -16.34 12.45
N PRO A 99 3.90 -15.61 13.20
CA PRO A 99 4.32 -16.06 14.51
C PRO A 99 3.07 -16.24 15.40
N PRO A 100 3.05 -17.25 16.29
CA PRO A 100 1.93 -17.45 17.21
C PRO A 100 1.75 -16.18 18.05
N ARG A 101 0.55 -15.61 18.00
CA ARG A 101 0.28 -14.33 18.66
C ARG A 101 0.30 -14.46 20.19
N PRO A 102 0.81 -13.43 20.90
CA PRO A 102 0.63 -13.33 22.35
C PRO A 102 -0.86 -13.19 22.69
N PRO A 103 -1.31 -13.66 23.86
CA PRO A 103 -2.70 -13.57 24.29
C PRO A 103 -3.15 -12.11 24.37
N MET A 104 -4.36 -11.83 23.89
CA MET A 104 -4.93 -10.49 23.94
C MET A 104 -5.06 -10.01 25.38
N SER A 105 -4.47 -8.85 25.69
CA SER A 105 -4.69 -8.17 26.97
C SER A 105 -6.10 -7.58 26.99
N PRO A 106 -6.90 -7.79 28.06
CA PRO A 106 -8.30 -7.35 28.12
C PRO A 106 -8.50 -5.83 28.20
N HIS A 107 -7.44 -5.01 28.09
CA HIS A 107 -7.49 -3.56 28.34
C HIS A 107 -7.22 -2.65 27.14
N HIS A 108 -7.13 -3.14 25.90
CA HIS A 108 -7.02 -2.25 24.73
C HIS A 108 -8.39 -1.79 24.20
N LYS A 109 -9.13 -1.05 25.02
CA LYS A 109 -9.92 0.07 24.50
C LYS A 109 -9.00 1.28 24.64
N CYS A 110 -8.21 1.58 23.61
CA CYS A 110 -7.44 2.82 23.62
C CYS A 110 -8.36 3.97 23.24
N ASP A 111 -8.52 4.85 24.22
CA ASP A 111 -9.29 6.08 24.19
C ASP A 111 -8.78 7.03 23.10
N ALA A 112 -9.73 7.70 22.43
CA ALA A 112 -9.48 8.65 21.36
C ALA A 112 -9.02 10.03 21.87
N GLU A 113 -8.16 10.10 22.88
CA GLU A 113 -7.64 11.35 23.44
C GLU A 113 -6.12 11.35 23.51
N GLY A 114 -5.47 11.71 22.41
CA GLY A 114 -4.00 11.81 22.36
C GLY A 114 -3.40 12.55 21.16
N LEU A 115 -4.20 13.19 20.29
CA LEU A 115 -3.70 13.88 19.08
C LEU A 115 -3.99 15.39 19.08
N LEU A 116 -3.75 16.06 20.22
CA LEU A 116 -3.63 17.53 20.29
C LEU A 116 -2.40 17.92 21.11
N GLY A 117 -1.23 17.50 20.62
CA GLY A 117 0.07 17.80 21.23
C GLY A 117 1.17 17.99 20.20
N LEU A 118 0.92 18.85 19.20
CA LEU A 118 1.94 19.65 18.49
C LEU A 118 1.35 21.02 18.17
#